data_AF-A0A917MHA0-F1
#
_entry.id   AF-A0A917MHA0-F1
#
_cell.length_a   1.000
_cell.length_b   1.000
_cell.length_c   1.000
_cell.angle_alpha   90.00
_cell.angle_beta   90.00
_cell.angle_gamma   90.00
#
_symmetry.space_group_name_H-M   'P 1'
#
loop_
_entity.id
_entity.type
_entity.pdbx_description
1 polymer ?
#
loop_
_entity_poly.entity_id
_entity_poly.type
_entity_poly.pdbx_seq_one_letter_code
_entity_poly.pdbx_strand_id
1 'polypeptide(L)'
;MATITINSLPQDVLVALARGAAEHHDSIEDEARRILMRFFADSRGQAQQTWARRQADFYRYGKMLSVTSNPISILRSQRLERDAMIGGPDPTEIVR
;
A
#
# COMPACT_ATOMS: atom_id res chain seq x y z
N MET A 1 -1.63 2.45 16.16
CA MET A 1 -1.47 1.22 15.33
C MET A 1 -2.86 0.74 14.96
N ALA A 2 -3.08 0.34 13.71
CA ALA A 2 -4.39 -0.18 13.28
C ALA A 2 -4.49 -1.67 13.67
N THR A 3 -5.62 -2.06 14.26
CA THR A 3 -5.92 -3.45 14.61
C THR A 3 -6.86 -4.02 13.56
N ILE A 4 -6.55 -5.20 13.05
CA ILE A 4 -7.39 -5.94 12.11
C ILE A 4 -7.79 -7.27 12.72
N THR A 5 -9.07 -7.60 12.60
CA THR A 5 -9.60 -8.90 13.02
C THR A 5 -9.91 -9.70 11.76
N ILE A 6 -9.29 -10.88 11.63
CA ILE A 6 -9.57 -11.78 10.52
C ILE A 6 -10.52 -12.87 11.03
N ASN A 7 -11.79 -12.78 10.62
CA ASN A 7 -12.80 -13.77 10.98
C ASN A 7 -12.78 -14.94 9.98
N SER A 8 -13.11 -16.14 10.47
CA SER A 8 -13.29 -17.35 9.64
C SER A 8 -12.06 -17.77 8.83
N LEU A 9 -10.88 -17.66 9.44
CA LEU A 9 -9.64 -18.21 8.87
C LEU A 9 -9.77 -19.73 8.73
N PRO A 10 -9.53 -20.29 7.53
CA PRO A 10 -9.49 -21.73 7.33
C PRO A 10 -8.48 -22.41 8.25
N GLN A 11 -8.82 -23.60 8.76
CA GLN A 11 -8.02 -24.31 9.77
C GLN A 11 -6.61 -24.66 9.26
N ASP A 12 -6.48 -25.00 7.98
CA ASP A 12 -5.22 -25.22 7.28
C ASP A 12 -4.33 -23.98 7.29
N VAL A 13 -4.90 -22.78 7.12
CA VAL A 13 -4.16 -21.52 7.19
C VAL A 13 -3.68 -21.24 8.61
N LEU A 14 -4.51 -21.51 9.62
CA LEU A 14 -4.10 -21.39 11.03
C LEU A 14 -2.94 -22.34 11.39
N VAL A 15 -2.99 -23.58 10.90
CA VAL A 15 -1.91 -24.56 11.09
C VAL A 15 -0.62 -24.10 10.40
N ALA A 16 -0.71 -23.58 9.18
CA ALA A 16 0.44 -23.04 8.47
C ALA A 16 1.07 -21.85 9.22
N LEU A 17 0.25 -20.92 9.73
CA LEU A 17 0.72 -19.79 10.54
C LEU A 17 1.36 -20.24 11.85
N ALA A 18 0.76 -21.19 12.55
CA ALA A 18 1.30 -21.74 13.79
C ALA A 18 2.66 -22.43 13.58
N ARG A 19 2.80 -23.13 12.45
CA ARG A 19 4.07 -23.75 12.07
C ARG A 19 5.15 -22.70 11.78
N GLY A 20 4.85 -21.68 10.98
CA GLY A 20 5.79 -20.59 10.71
C GLY A 20 6.20 -19.85 11.98
N ALA A 21 5.25 -19.56 12.86
CA ALA A 21 5.52 -18.95 14.16
C ALA A 21 6.46 -19.81 15.03
N ALA A 22 6.25 -21.13 15.06
CA ALA A 22 7.12 -22.06 15.78
C ALA A 22 8.55 -22.13 15.20
N GLU A 23 8.69 -22.09 13.88
CA GLU A 23 9.99 -22.07 13.18
C GLU A 23 10.78 -20.78 13.48
N HIS A 24 10.08 -19.67 13.73
CA HIS A 24 10.68 -18.37 14.04
C HIS A 24 10.73 -18.01 15.53
N HIS A 25 10.25 -18.89 16.42
CA HIS A 25 10.11 -18.64 17.87
C HIS A 25 9.27 -17.40 18.21
N ASP A 26 8.29 -17.08 17.38
CA ASP A 26 7.45 -15.89 17.48
C ASP A 26 5.99 -16.25 17.81
N SER A 27 5.15 -15.22 18.02
CA SER A 27 3.71 -15.41 18.11
C SER A 27 3.07 -15.61 16.72
N ILE A 28 1.89 -16.23 16.69
CA ILE A 28 1.09 -16.38 15.46
C ILE A 28 0.74 -15.00 14.87
N GLU A 29 0.52 -13.99 15.72
CA GLU A 29 0.26 -12.62 15.28
C GLU A 29 1.49 -12.01 14.58
N ASP A 30 2.68 -12.23 15.12
CA ASP A 30 3.92 -11.71 14.55
C ASP A 30 4.25 -12.36 13.21
N GLU A 31 3.97 -13.66 13.07
CA GLU A 31 4.12 -14.37 11.79
C GLU A 31 3.10 -13.86 10.75
N ALA A 32 1.84 -13.69 11.15
CA ALA A 32 0.83 -13.09 10.27
C ALA A 32 1.23 -11.67 9.84
N ARG A 33 1.74 -10.87 10.77
CA ARG A 33 2.26 -9.52 10.51
C ARG A 33 3.42 -9.55 9.53
N ARG A 34 4.38 -10.46 9.69
CA ARG A 34 5.54 -10.63 8.79
C ARG A 34 5.09 -10.97 7.37
N ILE A 35 4.17 -11.92 7.22
CA ILE A 35 3.63 -12.33 5.91
C ILE A 35 2.89 -11.15 5.26
N LEU A 36 1.99 -10.49 5.98
CA LEU A 36 1.26 -9.33 5.48
C LEU A 36 2.23 -8.20 5.10
N MET A 37 3.23 -7.91 5.92
CA MET A 37 4.25 -6.91 5.60
C MET A 37 5.00 -7.27 4.33
N ARG A 38 5.40 -8.53 4.13
CA ARG A 38 6.08 -8.97 2.91
C ARG A 38 5.20 -8.78 1.67
N PHE A 39 3.94 -9.20 1.72
CA PHE A 39 3.00 -9.08 0.60
C PHE A 39 2.65 -7.62 0.27
N PHE A 40 2.47 -6.77 1.28
CA PHE A 40 2.06 -5.38 1.08
C PHE A 40 3.23 -4.40 0.96
N ALA A 41 4.42 -4.73 1.44
CA ALA A 41 5.62 -3.92 1.21
C ALA A 41 6.05 -3.97 -0.25
N ASP A 42 5.98 -5.14 -0.89
CA ASP A 42 6.33 -5.28 -2.31
C ASP A 42 5.33 -4.52 -3.21
N SER A 43 4.03 -4.59 -2.93
CA SER A 43 3.01 -3.89 -3.74
C SER A 43 3.05 -2.37 -3.56
N ARG A 44 3.18 -1.87 -2.32
CA ARG A 44 3.33 -0.42 -2.06
C ARG A 44 4.67 0.11 -2.59
N GLY A 45 5.75 -0.65 -2.45
CA GLY A 45 7.07 -0.29 -2.98
C GLY A 45 7.07 -0.21 -4.50
N GLN A 46 6.49 -1.20 -5.19
CA GLN A 46 6.32 -1.17 -6.65
C GLN A 46 5.40 -0.05 -7.13
N ALA A 47 4.30 0.22 -6.42
CA ALA A 47 3.40 1.33 -6.73
C ALA A 47 4.11 2.69 -6.57
N GLN A 48 4.89 2.87 -5.50
CA GLN A 48 5.72 4.06 -5.26
C GLN A 48 6.76 4.26 -6.37
N GLN A 49 7.48 3.20 -6.75
CA GLN A 49 8.48 3.27 -7.84
C GLN A 49 7.84 3.60 -9.18
N THR A 50 6.67 3.02 -9.47
CA THR A 50 5.92 3.27 -10.70
C THR A 50 5.41 4.71 -10.76
N TRP A 51 4.86 5.22 -9.66
CA TRP A 51 4.45 6.62 -9.55
C TRP A 51 5.65 7.57 -9.70
N ALA A 52 6.77 7.29 -9.05
CA ALA A 52 7.98 8.10 -9.14
C ALA A 52 8.54 8.15 -10.58
N ARG A 53 8.51 7.03 -11.32
CA ARG A 53 8.87 7.00 -12.75
C ARG A 53 7.94 7.86 -13.60
N ARG A 54 6.62 7.75 -13.41
CA ARG A 54 5.64 8.59 -14.13
C ARG A 54 5.85 10.08 -13.85
N GLN A 55 6.15 10.45 -12.61
CA GLN A 55 6.48 11.84 -12.27
C GLN A 55 7.79 12.29 -12.94
N ALA A 56 8.85 11.47 -12.91
CA ALA A 56 10.11 11.78 -13.57
C ALA A 56 9.94 11.95 -15.09
N ASP A 57 9.15 11.09 -15.73
CA ASP A 57 8.83 11.17 -17.15
C ASP A 57 7.97 12.41 -17.45
N PHE A 58 7.04 12.77 -16.57
CA PHE A 58 6.26 14.01 -16.67
C PHE A 58 7.17 15.25 -16.62
N TYR A 59 8.16 15.30 -15.72
CA TYR A 59 9.12 16.41 -15.67
C TYR A 59 10.13 16.40 -16.84
N ARG A 60 10.47 15.23 -17.36
CA ARG A 60 11.48 15.07 -18.43
C ARG A 60 10.92 15.33 -19.83
N TYR A 61 9.69 14.88 -20.10
CA TYR A 61 9.07 14.95 -21.43
C TYR A 61 7.86 15.89 -21.50
N GLY A 62 7.26 16.22 -20.35
CA GLY A 62 6.28 17.29 -20.28
C GLY A 62 7.00 18.62 -20.39
N LYS A 63 6.86 19.31 -21.53
CA LYS A 63 6.94 20.78 -21.49
C LYS A 63 6.03 21.20 -20.34
N MET A 64 6.58 21.79 -19.28
CA MET A 64 5.78 22.37 -18.20
C MET A 64 4.69 23.17 -18.91
N LEU A 65 3.47 22.64 -18.87
CA LEU A 65 2.31 23.27 -19.46
C LEU A 65 2.32 24.65 -18.82
N SER A 66 2.60 25.71 -19.59
CA SER A 66 2.62 27.09 -19.11
C SER A 66 1.16 27.51 -18.89
N VAL A 67 0.47 26.75 -18.06
CA VAL A 67 -0.92 26.93 -17.75
C VAL A 67 -0.93 27.81 -16.53
N THR A 68 -1.70 28.88 -16.65
CA THR A 68 -2.13 29.81 -15.60
C THR A 68 -2.91 29.12 -14.45
N SER A 69 -2.70 27.83 -14.25
CA SER A 69 -3.26 27.03 -13.17
C SER A 69 -2.41 27.21 -11.92
N ASN A 70 -3.08 27.55 -10.83
CA ASN A 70 -2.48 27.72 -9.51
C ASN A 70 -1.59 26.49 -9.15
N PRO A 71 -0.29 26.68 -8.85
CA PRO A 71 0.63 25.60 -8.51
C PRO A 71 0.11 24.64 -7.43
N ILE A 72 -0.72 25.17 -6.51
CA ILE A 72 -1.33 24.41 -5.43
C ILE A 72 -2.32 23.36 -5.96
N SER A 73 -3.10 23.67 -7.00
CA SER A 73 -4.08 22.71 -7.54
C SER A 73 -3.40 21.55 -8.26
N ILE A 74 -2.27 21.82 -8.95
CA ILE A 74 -1.44 20.79 -9.59
C ILE A 74 -0.80 19.87 -8.54
N LEU A 75 -0.19 20.43 -7.49
CA LEU A 75 0.40 19.63 -6.43
C LEU A 75 -0.65 18.78 -5.69
N ARG A 76 -1.88 19.30 -5.56
CA ARG A 76 -3.00 18.56 -4.98
C ARG A 76 -3.43 17.37 -5.84
N SER A 77 -3.56 17.54 -7.15
CA SER A 77 -3.92 16.42 -8.05
C SER A 77 -2.83 15.35 -8.08
N GLN A 78 -1.56 15.74 -8.13
CA GLN A 78 -0.42 14.81 -8.06
C GLN A 78 -0.39 14.03 -6.75
N ARG A 79 -0.74 14.67 -5.63
CA ARG A 79 -0.84 14.03 -4.32
C ARG A 79 -2.00 13.03 -4.27
N LEU A 80 -3.17 13.38 -4.81
CA LEU A 80 -4.32 12.48 -4.87
C LEU A 80 -4.03 11.26 -5.75
N GLU A 81 -3.38 11.45 -6.90
CA GLU A 81 -2.98 10.34 -7.78
C GLU A 81 -1.97 9.42 -7.08
N ARG A 82 -1.00 9.99 -6.38
CA ARG A 82 -0.07 9.23 -5.54
C ARG A 82 -0.81 8.41 -4.48
N ASP A 83 -1.71 9.06 -3.75
CA ASP A 83 -2.41 8.44 -2.63
C ASP A 83 -3.37 7.34 -3.13
N ALA A 84 -4.00 7.49 -4.30
CA ALA A 84 -4.81 6.44 -4.94
C ALA A 84 -3.97 5.26 -5.48
N MET A 85 -2.72 5.47 -5.86
CA MET A 85 -1.80 4.41 -6.29
C MET A 85 -1.16 3.66 -5.11
N ILE A 86 -0.87 4.36 -4.01
CA ILE A 86 -0.18 3.80 -2.83
C ILE A 86 -1.19 3.23 -1.81
N GLY A 87 -2.31 3.92 -1.62
CA GLY A 87 -3.40 3.50 -0.77
C GLY A 87 -4.53 2.95 -1.63
N GLY A 88 -4.73 1.63 -1.58
CA GLY A 88 -6.06 1.09 -1.86
C GLY A 88 -7.11 1.73 -0.94
N PRO A 89 -8.41 1.61 -1.28
CA PRO A 89 -9.48 2.38 -0.65
C PRO A 89 -9.39 2.32 0.88
N ASP A 90 -9.64 3.48 1.50
CA ASP A 90 -9.71 3.61 2.95
C ASP A 90 -10.66 2.52 3.48
N PRO A 91 -10.24 1.64 4.41
CA PRO A 91 -11.10 0.56 4.90
C PRO A 91 -12.40 1.07 5.56
N THR A 92 -12.51 2.38 5.77
CA THR A 92 -13.73 3.05 6.25
C THR A 92 -14.74 3.41 5.14
N GLU A 93 -14.37 3.35 3.86
CA GLU A 93 -15.27 3.65 2.72
C GLU A 93 -16.07 2.44 2.21
N ILE A 94 -15.72 1.21 2.60
CA ILE A 94 -16.42 -0.02 2.15
C ILE A 94 -17.71 -0.28 2.96
N VAL A 95 -18.00 0.52 3.99
CA VAL A 95 -19.20 0.42 4.82
C VAL A 95 -20.09 1.64 4.62
N ARG A 96 -20.70 1.79 3.44
CA ARG A 96 -21.90 2.59 3.22
C ARG A 96 -22.80 1.96 2.16
#